data_AF-V7B2N6-F1
#
_entry.id   AF-V7B2N6-F1
#
_cell.length_a   1.000
_cell.length_b   1.000
_cell.length_c   1.000
_cell.angle_alpha   90.00
_cell.angle_beta   90.00
_cell.angle_gamma   90.00
#
_symmetry.space_group_name_H-M   'P 1'
#
loop_
_entity.id
_entity.type
_entity.pdbx_description
1 polymer ?
#
loop_
_entity_poly.entity_id
_entity_poly.type
_entity_poly.pdbx_seq_one_letter_code
_entity_poly.pdbx_strand_id
1 'polypeptide(L)'
;MTGSLVARLVFRRPSLGSRFCPRREVSLPAAERTKDVVAPPKELPAFDYSPSAYSGPTGDEILAKRREYLSPSILHSYKTPLNVVEGKRQYLFDDKGRRYVDGFGGIATVCCGHCHPDVVAAIVEQTKRLQHSTVLYLNNAVADFAQALASKLP
;
A
#
# COMPACT_ATOMS: atom_id res chain seq x y z
N MET A 1 12.00 -57.86 1.66
CA MET A 1 11.94 -56.42 2.02
C MET A 1 12.26 -55.62 0.78
N THR A 2 11.24 -54.97 0.25
CA THR A 2 11.14 -54.37 -1.08
C THR A 2 11.89 -53.04 -1.16
N GLY A 3 12.90 -52.96 -2.04
CA GLY A 3 13.60 -51.72 -2.37
C GLY A 3 12.86 -50.98 -3.50
N SER A 4 12.35 -49.78 -3.20
CA SER A 4 11.72 -48.89 -4.17
C SER A 4 12.80 -48.09 -4.91
N LEU A 5 12.92 -48.32 -6.22
CA LEU A 5 13.77 -47.54 -7.13
C LEU A 5 12.92 -46.38 -7.68
N VAL A 6 13.04 -45.19 -7.09
CA VAL A 6 12.40 -43.98 -7.65
C VAL A 6 13.36 -43.35 -8.66
N ALA A 7 13.06 -43.55 -9.94
CA ALA A 7 13.74 -42.88 -11.04
C ALA A 7 13.49 -41.37 -11.00
N ARG A 8 14.57 -40.58 -10.83
CA ARG A 8 14.53 -39.12 -11.02
C ARG A 8 14.40 -38.80 -12.50
N LEU A 9 13.21 -38.39 -12.92
CA LEU A 9 12.98 -37.83 -14.24
C LEU A 9 13.55 -36.41 -14.29
N VAL A 10 14.74 -36.26 -14.87
CA VAL A 10 15.35 -34.94 -15.16
C VAL A 10 14.69 -34.38 -16.41
N PHE A 11 13.75 -33.44 -16.23
CA PHE A 11 13.22 -32.65 -17.34
C PHE A 11 14.27 -31.62 -17.78
N ARG A 12 14.99 -31.91 -18.87
CA ARG A 12 15.80 -30.92 -19.60
C ARG A 12 14.85 -29.92 -20.26
N ARG A 13 14.82 -28.67 -19.77
CA ARG A 13 14.14 -27.57 -20.48
C ARG A 13 14.88 -27.28 -21.80
N PRO A 14 14.18 -27.13 -22.94
CA PRO A 14 14.79 -26.60 -24.14
C PRO A 14 15.10 -25.12 -23.95
N SER A 15 16.29 -24.69 -24.39
CA SER A 15 16.68 -23.29 -24.44
C SER A 15 15.86 -22.56 -25.51
N LEU A 16 14.77 -21.89 -25.10
CA LEU A 16 14.15 -20.88 -25.94
C LEU A 16 15.11 -19.69 -26.03
N GLY A 17 15.70 -19.50 -27.21
CA GLY A 17 16.43 -18.29 -27.56
C GLY A 17 15.46 -17.10 -27.51
N SER A 18 15.45 -16.39 -26.40
CA SER A 18 14.71 -15.15 -26.27
C SER A 18 15.41 -14.08 -27.10
N ARG A 19 14.86 -13.73 -28.26
CA ARG A 19 15.12 -12.44 -28.91
C ARG A 19 14.47 -11.36 -28.03
N PHE A 20 15.11 -11.05 -26.92
CA PHE A 20 14.77 -9.89 -26.11
C PHE A 20 15.20 -8.66 -26.91
N CYS A 21 14.23 -7.82 -27.27
CA CYS A 21 14.52 -6.49 -27.78
C CYS A 21 15.30 -5.73 -26.70
N PRO A 22 16.47 -5.13 -26.98
CA PRO A 22 17.21 -4.41 -25.96
C PRO A 22 16.34 -3.26 -25.44
N ARG A 23 16.04 -3.30 -24.13
CA ARG A 23 15.36 -2.21 -23.45
C ARG A 23 16.26 -0.99 -23.58
N ARG A 24 15.80 0.04 -24.30
CA ARG A 24 16.47 1.34 -24.38
C ARG A 24 16.57 1.86 -22.95
N GLU A 25 17.77 1.84 -22.37
CA GLU A 25 18.04 2.55 -21.13
C GLU A 25 17.85 4.03 -21.41
N VAL A 26 16.74 4.58 -20.93
CA VAL A 26 16.58 6.03 -20.84
C VAL A 26 17.38 6.44 -19.62
N SER A 27 18.66 6.74 -19.83
CA SER A 27 19.50 7.41 -18.84
C SER A 27 18.96 8.81 -18.64
N LEU A 28 18.14 8.99 -17.60
CA LEU A 28 17.85 10.31 -17.08
C LEU A 28 19.18 10.88 -16.55
N PRO A 29 19.57 12.11 -16.93
CA PRO A 29 20.80 12.71 -16.43
C PRO A 29 20.75 12.76 -14.91
N ALA A 30 21.84 12.35 -14.26
CA ALA A 30 22.00 12.46 -12.83
C ALA A 30 21.80 13.93 -12.45
N ALA A 31 20.71 14.22 -11.75
CA ALA A 31 20.50 15.55 -11.18
C ALA A 31 21.70 15.87 -10.29
N GLU A 32 22.45 16.90 -10.68
CA GLU A 32 23.54 17.45 -9.89
C GLU A 32 23.01 17.74 -8.49
N ARG A 33 23.66 17.14 -7.48
CA ARG A 33 23.38 17.41 -6.08
C ARG A 33 23.79 18.84 -5.78
N THR A 34 22.84 19.77 -5.86
CA THR A 34 22.88 20.93 -4.99
C THR A 34 22.92 20.37 -3.56
N LYS A 35 23.94 20.76 -2.80
CA LYS A 35 23.91 20.57 -1.34
C LYS A 35 22.78 21.46 -0.85
N ASP A 36 21.57 20.92 -0.84
CA ASP A 36 20.40 21.63 -0.35
C ASP A 36 20.69 21.96 1.11
N VAL A 37 20.90 23.26 1.34
CA VAL A 37 20.88 23.86 2.66
C VAL A 37 19.53 23.46 3.24
N VAL A 38 19.55 22.52 4.19
CA VAL A 38 18.35 22.03 4.85
C VAL A 38 17.77 23.21 5.62
N ALA A 39 16.83 23.90 4.99
CA ALA A 39 15.98 24.86 5.68
C ALA A 39 15.43 24.17 6.93
N PRO A 40 15.34 24.87 8.08
CA PRO A 40 14.81 24.29 9.30
C PRO A 40 13.45 23.64 8.98
N PRO A 41 13.15 22.45 9.53
CA PRO A 41 11.90 21.76 9.24
C PRO A 41 10.75 22.74 9.48
N LYS A 42 9.99 23.07 8.44
CA LYS A 42 8.79 23.87 8.61
C LYS A 42 7.91 23.10 9.61
N GLU A 43 7.66 23.71 10.76
CA GLU A 43 6.83 23.09 11.79
C GLU A 43 5.43 22.82 11.21
N LEU A 44 4.95 21.60 11.40
CA LEU A 44 3.61 21.23 10.98
C LEU A 44 2.59 21.99 11.84
N PRO A 45 1.46 22.44 11.27
CA PRO A 45 0.44 23.14 12.03
C PRO A 45 -0.07 22.28 13.20
N ALA A 46 -0.61 22.95 14.22
CA ALA A 46 -1.23 22.29 15.36
C ALA A 46 -2.31 21.31 14.90
N PHE A 47 -2.38 20.16 15.56
CA PHE A 47 -3.35 19.11 15.26
C PHE A 47 -3.70 18.39 16.56
N ASP A 48 -4.98 18.44 16.90
CA ASP A 48 -5.51 17.87 18.14
C ASP A 48 -5.72 16.36 17.98
N TYR A 49 -4.61 15.63 17.90
CA TYR A 49 -4.57 14.19 17.81
C TYR A 49 -3.19 13.65 18.16
N SER A 50 -3.13 12.67 19.05
CA SER A 50 -1.92 11.91 19.35
C SER A 50 -2.13 10.46 18.89
N PRO A 51 -1.17 9.88 18.15
CA PRO A 51 -1.27 8.49 17.76
C PRO A 51 -1.15 7.58 18.98
N SER A 52 -1.67 6.36 18.84
CA SER A 52 -1.52 5.32 19.85
C SER A 52 -0.08 4.80 19.88
N ALA A 53 0.38 4.31 21.04
CA ALA A 53 1.70 3.71 21.14
C ALA A 53 1.77 2.44 20.26
N TYR A 54 2.75 2.38 19.37
CA TYR A 54 2.93 1.24 18.49
C TYR A 54 3.64 0.10 19.23
N SER A 55 3.01 -1.07 19.27
CA SER A 55 3.55 -2.30 19.89
C SER A 55 3.79 -3.42 18.86
N GLY A 56 3.83 -3.09 17.57
CA GLY A 56 4.02 -4.07 16.50
C GLY A 56 5.50 -4.32 16.15
N PRO A 57 5.76 -5.12 15.11
CA PRO A 57 7.12 -5.43 14.67
C PRO A 57 7.86 -4.20 14.13
N THR A 58 9.18 -4.22 14.26
CA THR A 58 10.06 -3.21 13.69
C THR A 58 10.04 -3.24 12.16
N GLY A 59 10.46 -2.12 11.54
CA GLY A 59 10.60 -2.04 10.09
C GLY A 59 11.50 -3.15 9.51
N ASP A 60 12.59 -3.51 10.21
CA ASP A 60 13.53 -4.54 9.75
C ASP A 60 12.93 -5.94 9.79
N GLU A 61 12.16 -6.27 10.84
CA GLU A 61 11.42 -7.52 10.93
C GLU A 61 10.35 -7.63 9.84
N ILE A 62 9.63 -6.54 9.55
CA ILE A 62 8.67 -6.48 8.46
C ILE A 62 9.38 -6.73 7.12
N LEU A 63 10.51 -6.06 6.88
CA LEU A 63 11.28 -6.22 5.64
C LEU A 63 11.84 -7.64 5.48
N ALA A 64 12.28 -8.27 6.57
CA ALA A 64 12.71 -9.67 6.56
C ALA A 64 11.58 -10.60 6.11
N LYS A 65 10.39 -10.47 6.73
CA LYS A 65 9.21 -11.25 6.36
C LYS A 65 8.78 -11.02 4.91
N ARG A 66 8.84 -9.77 4.42
CA ARG A 66 8.50 -9.47 3.01
C ARG A 66 9.45 -10.15 2.03
N ARG A 67 10.76 -10.21 2.33
CA ARG A 67 11.74 -10.90 1.48
C ARG A 67 11.52 -12.42 1.43
N GLU A 68 11.10 -13.00 2.54
CA GLU A 68 10.89 -14.45 2.64
C GLU A 68 9.56 -14.91 2.04
N TYR A 69 8.48 -14.15 2.29
CA TYR A 69 7.11 -14.62 2.02
C TYR A 69 6.37 -13.88 0.88
N LEU A 70 6.89 -12.78 0.34
CA LEU A 70 6.22 -12.01 -0.72
C LEU A 70 6.99 -12.01 -2.04
N SER A 71 6.27 -11.70 -3.13
CA SER A 71 6.86 -11.56 -4.46
C SER A 71 7.87 -10.41 -4.52
N PRO A 72 9.03 -10.59 -5.20
CA PRO A 72 10.01 -9.52 -5.42
C PRO A 72 9.48 -8.30 -6.20
N SER A 73 8.32 -8.42 -6.85
CA SER A 73 7.71 -7.33 -7.62
C SER A 73 7.07 -6.23 -6.74
N ILE A 74 6.99 -6.43 -5.42
CA ILE A 74 6.46 -5.43 -4.48
C ILE A 74 7.58 -4.46 -4.11
N LEU A 75 7.53 -3.26 -4.69
CA LEU A 75 8.58 -2.24 -4.56
C LEU A 75 8.24 -1.17 -3.51
N HIS A 76 9.27 -0.55 -2.96
CA HIS A 76 9.18 0.64 -2.11
C HIS A 76 9.75 1.85 -2.86
N SER A 77 9.09 3.00 -2.75
CA SER A 77 9.55 4.24 -3.40
C SER A 77 10.69 4.96 -2.66
N TYR A 78 10.95 4.58 -1.40
CA TYR A 78 11.92 5.23 -0.53
C TYR A 78 13.12 4.33 -0.24
N LYS A 79 14.31 4.94 -0.12
CA LYS A 79 15.56 4.22 0.22
C LYS A 79 15.48 3.50 1.56
N THR A 80 14.90 4.17 2.54
CA THR A 80 14.55 3.60 3.84
C THR A 80 13.03 3.50 3.90
N PRO A 81 12.45 2.30 3.80
CA PRO A 81 11.01 2.12 3.88
C PRO A 81 10.45 2.64 5.19
N LEU A 82 9.38 3.42 5.12
CA LEU A 82 8.70 3.97 6.29
C LEU A 82 7.73 2.92 6.87
N ASN A 83 7.79 2.69 8.18
CA ASN A 83 6.79 1.88 8.87
C ASN A 83 5.63 2.79 9.30
N VAL A 84 4.66 2.97 8.41
CA VAL A 84 3.46 3.75 8.69
C VAL A 84 2.47 2.88 9.47
N VAL A 85 2.12 3.32 10.68
CA VAL A 85 1.35 2.50 11.63
C VAL A 85 -0.03 3.08 11.90
N GLU A 86 -0.21 4.37 11.70
CA GLU A 86 -1.48 5.05 11.98
C GLU A 86 -1.73 6.20 11.01
N GLY A 87 -3.00 6.51 10.75
CA GLY A 87 -3.41 7.60 9.88
C GLY A 87 -4.63 8.32 10.41
N LYS A 88 -4.64 9.66 10.30
CA LYS A 88 -5.77 10.51 10.71
C LYS A 88 -5.86 11.74 9.81
N ARG A 89 -6.99 11.89 9.13
CA ARG A 89 -7.24 12.95 8.13
C ARG A 89 -6.06 13.04 7.15
N GLN A 90 -5.43 14.19 6.97
CA GLN A 90 -4.31 14.39 6.05
C GLN A 90 -2.96 13.86 6.57
N TYR A 91 -2.90 13.27 7.76
CA TYR A 91 -1.66 12.89 8.42
C TYR A 91 -1.47 11.38 8.53
N LEU A 92 -0.21 10.97 8.44
CA LEU A 92 0.29 9.63 8.74
C LEU A 92 1.27 9.70 9.91
N PHE A 93 1.36 8.62 10.67
CA PHE A 93 2.26 8.47 11.80
C PHE A 93 3.11 7.21 11.64
N ASP A 94 4.41 7.33 11.92
CA ASP A 94 5.31 6.18 11.94
C ASP A 94 5.32 5.45 13.29
N ASP A 95 6.03 4.33 13.34
CA ASP A 95 6.23 3.50 14.54
C ASP A 95 6.87 4.25 15.73
N LYS A 96 7.47 5.42 15.47
CA LYS A 96 8.12 6.27 16.48
C LYS A 96 7.25 7.47 16.85
N GLY A 97 6.02 7.55 16.36
CA GLY A 97 5.08 8.65 16.60
C GLY A 97 5.36 9.92 15.80
N ARG A 98 6.28 9.90 14.83
CA ARG A 98 6.55 11.06 13.97
C ARG A 98 5.38 11.26 13.01
N ARG A 99 4.96 12.52 12.87
CA ARG A 99 3.83 12.93 12.01
C ARG A 99 4.30 13.38 10.62
N TYR A 100 3.59 12.94 9.60
CA TYR A 100 3.82 13.23 8.19
C TYR A 100 2.55 13.76 7.53
N VAL A 101 2.66 14.73 6.62
CA VAL A 101 1.55 15.11 5.72
C VAL A 101 1.53 14.14 4.55
N ASP A 102 0.39 13.50 4.30
CA ASP A 102 0.22 12.64 3.13
C ASP A 102 -0.08 13.46 1.88
N GLY A 103 0.98 13.80 1.14
CA GLY A 103 0.88 14.41 -0.19
C GLY A 103 0.68 13.41 -1.33
N PHE A 104 0.66 12.10 -1.04
CA PHE A 104 0.56 11.04 -2.04
C PHE A 104 -0.85 10.43 -2.12
N GLY A 105 -1.59 10.49 -1.02
CA GLY A 105 -2.99 10.06 -0.94
C GLY A 105 -3.17 8.58 -1.25
N GLY A 106 -2.22 7.72 -0.88
CA GLY A 106 -2.28 6.28 -1.17
C GLY A 106 -2.40 5.96 -2.67
N ILE A 107 -1.59 6.61 -3.52
CA ILE A 107 -1.72 6.57 -4.99
C ILE A 107 -3.08 7.14 -5.43
N ALA A 108 -3.36 8.37 -5.00
CA ALA A 108 -4.59 9.11 -5.35
C ALA A 108 -5.91 8.36 -5.05
N THR A 109 -5.94 7.55 -3.99
CA THR A 109 -7.14 6.82 -3.55
C THR A 109 -7.75 7.38 -2.25
N VAL A 110 -6.94 7.95 -1.37
CA VAL A 110 -7.35 8.43 -0.04
C VAL A 110 -7.78 9.90 -0.10
N CYS A 111 -8.78 10.21 -0.93
CA CYS A 111 -9.19 11.59 -1.20
C CYS A 111 -9.84 12.31 -0.01
N CYS A 112 -10.51 11.57 0.89
CA CYS A 112 -11.14 12.13 2.08
C CYS A 112 -10.21 12.15 3.32
N GLY A 113 -8.93 11.78 3.13
CA GLY A 113 -8.00 11.55 4.22
C GLY A 113 -8.19 10.20 4.92
N HIS A 114 -7.22 9.87 5.78
CA HIS A 114 -7.15 8.62 6.54
C HIS A 114 -8.18 8.60 7.67
N CYS A 115 -8.87 7.47 7.84
CA CYS A 115 -9.80 7.22 8.95
C CYS A 115 -10.82 8.35 9.18
N HIS A 116 -11.46 8.84 8.10
CA HIS A 116 -12.52 9.84 8.18
C HIS A 116 -13.70 9.29 9.01
N PRO A 117 -14.17 10.01 10.05
CA PRO A 117 -15.13 9.48 11.01
C PRO A 117 -16.42 8.98 10.34
N ASP A 118 -16.97 9.75 9.41
CA ASP A 118 -18.22 9.38 8.73
C ASP A 118 -18.08 8.12 7.86
N VAL A 119 -16.92 7.97 7.20
CA VAL A 119 -16.63 6.80 6.35
C VAL A 119 -16.42 5.56 7.21
N VAL A 120 -15.62 5.68 8.28
CA VAL A 120 -15.36 4.57 9.21
C VAL A 120 -16.64 4.13 9.90
N ALA A 121 -17.47 5.07 10.36
CA ALA A 121 -18.74 4.76 10.99
C ALA A 121 -19.68 3.98 10.04
N ALA A 122 -19.87 4.46 8.81
CA ALA A 122 -20.71 3.79 7.81
C ALA A 122 -20.20 2.38 7.46
N ILE A 123 -18.87 2.20 7.30
CA ILE A 123 -18.26 0.89 7.05
C ILE A 123 -18.52 -0.05 8.24
N VAL A 124 -18.20 0.38 9.46
CA VAL A 124 -18.36 -0.46 10.67
C VAL A 124 -19.81 -0.87 10.87
N GLU A 125 -20.75 0.06 10.70
CA GLU A 125 -22.19 -0.22 10.81
C GLU A 125 -22.62 -1.27 9.78
N GLN A 126 -22.28 -1.09 8.50
CA GLN A 126 -22.65 -2.01 7.45
C GLN A 126 -22.00 -3.39 7.63
N THR A 127 -20.70 -3.45 7.97
CA THR A 127 -19.98 -4.71 8.14
C THR A 127 -20.50 -5.54 9.32
N LYS A 128 -20.97 -4.89 10.40
CA LYS A 128 -21.65 -5.59 11.51
C LYS A 128 -22.94 -6.29 11.08
N ARG A 129 -23.59 -5.82 10.02
CA ARG A 129 -24.85 -6.36 9.49
C ARG A 129 -24.62 -7.36 8.36
N LEU A 130 -23.85 -6.97 7.34
CA LEU A 130 -23.56 -7.77 6.16
C LEU A 130 -22.32 -7.26 5.43
N GLN A 131 -21.25 -8.07 5.44
CA GLN A 131 -20.00 -7.74 4.75
C GLN A 131 -20.07 -7.90 3.22
N HIS A 132 -20.82 -8.88 2.72
CA HIS A 132 -20.86 -9.19 1.29
C HIS A 132 -22.21 -9.81 0.90
N SER A 133 -22.71 -9.40 -0.26
CA SER A 133 -23.81 -10.02 -0.98
C SER A 133 -23.43 -10.07 -2.46
N THR A 134 -23.70 -11.19 -3.13
CA THR A 134 -23.62 -11.22 -4.59
C THR A 134 -24.75 -10.39 -5.20
N VAL A 135 -24.55 -9.93 -6.43
CA VAL A 135 -25.55 -9.18 -7.22
C VAL A 135 -26.79 -10.02 -7.57
N LEU A 136 -26.77 -11.32 -7.31
CA LEU A 136 -27.94 -12.19 -7.47
C LEU A 136 -29.04 -11.91 -6.43
N TYR A 137 -28.71 -11.24 -5.32
CA TYR A 137 -29.68 -10.84 -4.29
C TYR A 137 -29.82 -9.32 -4.24
N LEU A 138 -31.02 -8.86 -3.85
CA LEU A 138 -31.29 -7.43 -3.72
C LEU A 138 -30.58 -6.83 -2.50
N ASN A 139 -29.99 -5.65 -2.70
CA ASN A 139 -29.44 -4.79 -1.65
C ASN A 139 -29.57 -3.34 -2.10
N ASN A 140 -30.12 -2.47 -1.23
CA ASN A 140 -30.39 -1.08 -1.61
C ASN A 140 -29.11 -0.24 -1.75
N ALA A 141 -28.04 -0.53 -1.00
CA ALA A 141 -26.86 0.33 -0.93
C ALA A 141 -26.20 0.55 -2.30
N VAL A 142 -26.16 -0.47 -3.17
CA VAL A 142 -25.62 -0.34 -4.53
C VAL A 142 -26.53 0.48 -5.45
N ALA A 143 -27.85 0.36 -5.30
CA ALA A 143 -28.82 1.12 -6.08
C ALA A 143 -28.81 2.60 -5.69
N ASP A 144 -28.83 2.88 -4.38
CA ASP A 144 -28.76 4.23 -3.82
C ASP A 144 -27.44 4.92 -4.23
N PHE A 145 -26.32 4.18 -4.18
CA PHE A 145 -25.02 4.68 -4.64
C PHE A 145 -25.02 4.97 -6.15
N ALA A 146 -25.58 4.09 -6.98
CA ALA A 146 -25.66 4.31 -8.43
C ALA A 146 -26.47 5.57 -8.78
N GLN A 147 -27.61 5.77 -8.10
CA GLN A 147 -28.40 6.99 -8.25
C GLN A 147 -27.62 8.25 -7.81
N ALA A 148 -26.97 8.19 -6.64
CA ALA A 148 -26.17 9.30 -6.14
C ALA A 148 -25.03 9.65 -7.10
N LEU A 149 -24.32 8.65 -7.63
CA LEU A 149 -23.23 8.84 -8.58
C LEU A 149 -23.73 9.43 -9.90
N ALA A 150 -24.80 8.88 -10.48
CA ALA A 150 -25.39 9.38 -11.71
C ALA A 150 -25.79 10.86 -11.61
N SER A 151 -26.26 11.30 -10.43
CA SER A 151 -26.61 12.72 -10.18
C SER A 151 -25.43 13.70 -10.21
N LYS A 152 -24.18 13.20 -10.21
CA LYS A 152 -22.95 14.01 -10.17
C LYS A 152 -22.16 13.97 -11.48
N LEU A 153 -22.54 13.12 -12.43
CA LEU A 153 -21.88 13.03 -13.73
C LEU A 153 -22.37 14.17 -14.64
N PRO A 154 -21.48 14.77 -15.45
CA PRO A 154 -21.84 15.81 -16.42
C PRO A 154 -22.66 15.28 -17.59
#